data_AF-A0A9N8P0E8-F1
#
_entry.id   AF-A0A9N8P0E8-F1
#
_cell.length_a   1.000
_cell.length_b   1.000
_cell.length_c   1.000
_cell.angle_alpha   90.00
_cell.angle_beta   90.00
_cell.angle_gamma   90.00
#
_symmetry.space_group_name_H-M   'P 1'
#
loop_
_entity.id
_entity.type
_entity.pdbx_description
1 polymer ?
#
loop_
_entity_poly.entity_id
_entity_poly.type
_entity_poly.pdbx_seq_one_letter_code
_entity_poly.pdbx_strand_id
1 'polypeptide(L)'
;MDKLSIQRLKKTLLYLESKHRELKRQNDNDTRSIESMIKYLKKDMLEQFNLTDYDIYIKEETKNTEIFIRSVKTIIDELSSCEV
;
A
#
# COMPACT_ATOMS: atom_id res chain seq x y z
N MET A 1 4.55 15.87 -1.81
CA MET A 1 5.32 14.69 -1.35
C MET A 1 6.67 14.67 -2.06
N ASP A 2 7.78 14.54 -1.34
CA ASP A 2 9.12 14.53 -1.95
C ASP A 2 9.40 13.26 -2.77
N LYS A 3 10.33 13.36 -3.73
CA LYS A 3 10.78 12.25 -4.58
C LYS A 3 11.31 11.06 -3.75
N LEU A 4 11.97 11.32 -2.63
CA LEU A 4 12.41 10.29 -1.69
C LEU A 4 11.22 9.57 -1.04
N SER A 5 10.16 10.31 -0.69
CA SER A 5 8.95 9.76 -0.12
C SER A 5 8.21 8.89 -1.14
N ILE A 6 8.11 9.33 -2.40
CA ILE A 6 7.54 8.52 -3.49
C ILE A 6 8.32 7.22 -3.68
N GLN A 7 9.66 7.26 -3.66
CA GLN A 7 10.49 6.05 -3.75
C GLN A 7 10.28 5.11 -2.56
N ARG A 8 10.17 5.64 -1.35
CA ARG A 8 9.87 4.84 -0.15
C ARG A 8 8.49 4.20 -0.24
N LEU A 9 7.47 4.98 -0.61
CA LEU A 9 6.10 4.51 -0.82
C LEU A 9 6.07 3.36 -1.84
N LYS A 10 6.79 3.49 -2.96
CA LYS A 10 6.93 2.45 -3.98
C LYS A 10 7.58 1.16 -3.44
N LYS A 11 8.63 1.28 -2.62
CA LYS A 11 9.27 0.11 -1.96
C LYS A 11 8.32 -0.57 -0.97
N THR A 12 7.64 0.20 -0.12
CA THR A 12 6.68 -0.32 0.85
C THR A 12 5.51 -1.00 0.15
N LEU A 13 5.02 -0.43 -0.96
CA LEU A 13 3.97 -1.01 -1.78
C LEU A 13 4.37 -2.35 -2.39
N LEU A 14 5.57 -2.46 -2.97
CA LEU A 14 6.11 -3.72 -3.50
C LEU A 14 6.22 -4.80 -2.42
N TYR A 15 6.59 -4.40 -1.20
CA TYR A 15 6.65 -5.30 -0.07
C TYR A 15 5.25 -5.78 0.36
N LEU A 16 4.29 -4.87 0.43
CA LEU A 16 2.90 -5.19 0.72
C LEU A 16 2.27 -6.10 -0.36
N GLU A 17 2.55 -5.87 -1.65
CA GLU A 17 2.13 -6.77 -2.73
C GLU A 17 2.72 -8.18 -2.57
N SER A 18 4.00 -8.27 -2.23
CA SER A 18 4.68 -9.55 -2.01
C SER A 18 4.06 -10.31 -0.84
N LYS A 19 3.79 -9.62 0.28
CA LYS A 19 3.11 -10.20 1.43
C LYS A 19 1.67 -10.59 1.14
N HIS A 20 0.95 -9.82 0.35
CA HIS A 20 -0.41 -10.15 -0.08
C HIS A 20 -0.45 -11.39 -0.98
N ARG A 21 0.52 -11.54 -1.90
CA ARG A 21 0.66 -12.75 -2.71
C ARG A 21 1.03 -13.97 -1.88
N GLU A 22 1.92 -13.80 -0.91
CA GLU A 22 2.29 -14.84 0.05
C GLU A 22 1.06 -15.30 0.85
N LEU A 23 0.25 -14.34 1.35
CA LEU A 23 -1.01 -14.60 2.02
C LEU A 23 -1.97 -15.42 1.14
N LYS A 24 -2.20 -14.98 -0.12
CA LYS A 24 -3.07 -15.71 -1.07
C LYS A 24 -2.59 -17.13 -1.39
N ARG A 25 -1.29 -17.42 -1.25
CA ARG A 25 -0.74 -18.76 -1.48
C ARG A 25 -0.81 -19.67 -0.26
N GLN A 26 -0.95 -19.11 0.95
CA GLN A 26 -1.08 -19.89 2.17
C GLN A 26 -2.55 -20.19 2.45
N ASN A 27 -2.97 -21.43 2.19
CA ASN A 27 -4.35 -21.88 2.39
C ASN A 27 -4.57 -22.58 3.75
N ASP A 28 -3.51 -22.93 4.48
CA ASP A 28 -3.58 -23.81 5.68
C ASP A 28 -2.57 -23.46 6.80
N ASN A 29 -1.75 -22.42 6.62
CA ASN A 29 -0.76 -21.98 7.62
C ASN A 29 -1.24 -20.76 8.41
N ASP A 30 -0.61 -20.47 9.54
CA ASP A 30 -0.96 -19.34 10.42
C ASP A 30 -0.69 -17.98 9.73
N THR A 31 -1.67 -17.54 8.95
CA THR A 31 -1.62 -16.31 8.15
C THR A 31 -1.72 -15.03 8.98
N ARG A 32 -2.07 -15.14 10.28
CA ARG A 32 -2.27 -14.00 11.18
C ARG A 32 -1.07 -13.07 11.22
N SER A 33 0.14 -13.62 11.12
CA SER A 33 1.38 -12.83 11.07
C SER A 33 1.44 -11.97 9.80
N ILE A 34 1.08 -12.54 8.64
CA ILE A 34 1.11 -11.84 7.36
C ILE A 34 -0.03 -10.83 7.27
N GLU A 35 -1.22 -11.18 7.75
CA GLU A 35 -2.37 -10.27 7.82
C GLU A 35 -2.09 -9.07 8.73
N SER A 36 -1.47 -9.31 9.89
CA SER A 36 -1.04 -8.24 10.80
C SER A 36 0.02 -7.36 10.14
N MET A 37 0.97 -7.95 9.41
CA MET A 37 1.98 -7.21 8.66
C MET A 37 1.35 -6.33 7.58
N ILE A 38 0.41 -6.86 6.79
CA ILE A 38 -0.30 -6.11 5.76
C ILE A 38 -1.10 -4.97 6.39
N LYS A 39 -1.80 -5.22 7.49
CA LYS A 39 -2.57 -4.20 8.22
C LYS A 39 -1.67 -3.08 8.73
N TYR A 40 -0.51 -3.44 9.31
CA TYR A 40 0.50 -2.49 9.75
C TYR A 40 1.02 -1.64 8.58
N LEU A 41 1.45 -2.29 7.49
CA LEU A 41 1.96 -1.61 6.30
C LEU A 41 0.94 -0.64 5.70
N LYS A 42 -0.34 -1.02 5.60
CA LYS A 42 -1.39 -0.10 5.12
C LYS A 42 -1.47 1.14 6.00
N LYS A 43 -1.54 0.96 7.32
CA LYS A 43 -1.64 2.07 8.27
C LYS A 43 -0.40 2.96 8.22
N ASP A 44 0.79 2.36 8.23
CA ASP A 44 2.07 3.05 8.11
C ASP A 44 2.14 3.86 6.81
N MET A 45 1.69 3.30 5.68
CA MET A 45 1.64 4.01 4.41
C MET A 45 0.66 5.19 4.46
N LEU A 46 -0.52 5.03 5.07
CA LEU A 46 -1.47 6.13 5.23
C LEU A 46 -0.88 7.26 6.07
N GLU A 47 -0.23 6.95 7.19
CA GLU A 47 0.30 7.94 8.12
C GLU A 47 1.59 8.60 7.60
N GLN A 48 2.54 7.83 7.06
CA GLN A 48 3.80 8.37 6.57
C GLN A 48 3.65 9.21 5.29
N PHE A 49 2.71 8.83 4.43
CA PHE A 49 2.52 9.45 3.12
C PHE A 49 1.24 10.27 3.03
N ASN A 50 0.51 10.40 4.13
CA ASN A 50 -0.74 11.15 4.23
C ASN A 50 -1.70 10.83 3.08
N LEU A 51 -1.80 9.56 2.70
CA LEU A 51 -2.52 9.12 1.49
C LEU A 51 -4.00 9.51 1.49
N THR A 52 -4.58 9.69 2.68
CA THR A 52 -5.93 10.24 2.88
C THR A 52 -6.13 11.66 2.35
N ASP A 53 -5.06 12.41 2.14
CA ASP A 53 -5.09 13.75 1.51
C ASP A 53 -5.27 13.65 -0.01
N TYR A 54 -4.73 12.59 -0.61
CA TYR A 54 -4.80 12.33 -2.05
C TYR A 54 -6.08 11.60 -2.43
N ASP A 55 -6.48 10.62 -1.62
CA ASP A 55 -7.68 9.84 -1.86
C ASP A 55 -8.42 9.64 -0.53
N ILE A 56 -9.59 10.26 -0.40
CA ILE A 56 -10.39 10.18 0.83
C ILE A 56 -10.97 8.77 1.06
N TYR A 57 -11.12 7.97 0.00
CA TYR A 57 -11.69 6.63 0.03
C TYR A 57 -10.64 5.56 0.33
N ILE A 58 -9.34 5.89 0.23
CA ILE A 58 -8.24 4.96 0.50
C ILE A 58 -8.30 4.33 1.90
N LYS A 59 -8.90 5.06 2.86
CA LYS A 59 -9.12 4.59 4.22
C LYS A 59 -10.13 3.44 4.24
N GLU A 60 -11.17 3.51 3.41
CA GLU A 60 -12.13 2.42 3.22
C GLU A 60 -11.54 1.27 2.40
N GLU A 61 -10.69 1.59 1.42
CA GLU A 61 -10.00 0.60 0.58
C GLU A 61 -9.00 -0.24 1.38
N THR A 62 -8.56 0.20 2.57
CA THR A 62 -7.77 -0.65 3.47
C THR A 62 -8.44 -1.99 3.79
N LYS A 63 -9.77 -2.09 3.69
CA LYS A 63 -10.52 -3.35 3.82
C LYS A 63 -10.16 -4.36 2.75
N ASN A 64 -9.86 -3.89 1.52
CA ASN A 64 -9.51 -4.75 0.41
C ASN A 64 -8.08 -4.42 -0.08
N THR A 65 -7.13 -5.29 0.27
CA THR A 65 -5.71 -5.07 -0.03
C THR A 65 -5.44 -4.82 -1.51
N GLU A 66 -6.15 -5.50 -2.41
CA GLU A 66 -5.95 -5.35 -3.87
C GLU A 66 -6.37 -3.96 -4.34
N ILE A 67 -7.48 -3.45 -3.80
CA ILE A 67 -7.97 -2.11 -4.13
C ILE A 67 -7.00 -1.07 -3.57
N PHE A 68 -6.61 -1.19 -2.29
CA PHE A 68 -5.62 -0.30 -1.67
C PHE A 68 -4.32 -0.23 -2.46
N ILE A 69 -3.79 -1.38 -2.91
CA ILE A 69 -2.58 -1.44 -3.73
C ILE A 69 -2.75 -0.63 -5.01
N ARG A 70 -3.90 -0.77 -5.68
CA ARG A 70 -4.18 -0.10 -6.94
C ARG A 70 -4.26 1.41 -6.75
N SER A 71 -4.96 1.87 -5.73
CA SER A 71 -5.08 3.31 -5.45
C SER A 71 -3.75 3.94 -5.08
N VAL A 72 -2.93 3.28 -4.26
CA VAL A 72 -1.57 3.75 -3.99
C VAL A 72 -0.71 3.77 -5.25
N LYS A 73 -0.84 2.78 -6.15
CA LYS A 73 -0.15 2.81 -7.45
C LYS A 73 -0.59 4.01 -8.28
N THR A 74 -1.89 4.29 -8.36
CA THR A 74 -2.43 5.45 -9.07
C THR A 74 -1.84 6.74 -8.50
N ILE A 75 -1.85 6.92 -7.17
CA ILE A 75 -1.27 8.11 -6.52
C ILE A 75 0.22 8.24 -6.86
N ILE A 76 1.01 7.16 -6.77
CA ILE A 76 2.44 7.19 -7.16
C ILE A 76 2.59 7.57 -8.62
N ASP A 77 1.75 7.02 -9.50
CA ASP A 77 1.80 7.27 -10.94
C ASP A 77 1.46 8.73 -11.26
N GLU A 78 0.40 9.29 -10.66
CA GLU A 78 0.02 10.69 -10.79
C GLU A 78 1.12 11.63 -10.27
N LEU A 79 1.73 11.28 -9.14
CA LEU A 79 2.87 12.02 -8.58
C LEU A 79 4.13 11.92 -9.45
N SER A 80 4.34 10.79 -10.16
CA SER A 80 5.51 10.55 -11.00
C SER A 80 5.35 11.05 -12.43
N SER A 81 4.11 11.12 -12.94
CA SER A 81 3.79 11.59 -14.29
C SER A 81 3.79 13.12 -14.43
N CYS A 82 4.02 13.84 -13.33
CA CYS A 82 4.18 15.30 -13.32
C CYS A 82 5.63 15.77 -13.57
N GLU A 83 6.57 14.84 -13.83
CA GLU A 83 7.92 15.14 -14.35
C GLU A 83 7.93 15.02 -15.89
N VAL A 84 7.34 15.99 -16.62
CA VAL A 84 7.49 16.14 -18.09
C VAL A 84 8.01 17.53 -18.42
#